data_AF-A0A0D3JZS5-F1
#
_entry.id   AF-A0A0D3JZS5-F1
#
_cell.length_a   1.000
_cell.length_b   1.000
_cell.length_c   1.000
_cell.angle_alpha   90.00
_cell.angle_beta   90.00
_cell.angle_gamma   90.00
#
_symmetry.space_group_name_H-M   'P 1'
#
loop_
_entity.id
_entity.type
_entity.pdbx_description
1 polymer ?
#
loop_
_entity_poly.entity_id
_entity_poly.type
_entity_poly.pdbx_seq_one_letter_code
_entity_poly.pdbx_strand_id
1 'polypeptide(L)'
;MLANMDGPETVRLFGGKKIMLQKWPGMFVAGESLGECFYLALSIDRACHAQRALLQTGRPYHSPTGEEVARWSRAYVDDPFYGGYDGERIWPSMVRKVERLQPDFAL
;
A
#
# COMPACT_ATOMS: atom_id res chain seq x y z
N MET A 1 23.72 9.46 -8.17
CA MET A 1 24.06 9.80 -6.78
C MET A 1 23.07 9.07 -5.88
N LEU A 2 23.47 7.92 -5.33
CA LEU A 2 22.65 7.11 -4.43
C LEU A 2 22.93 7.64 -3.03
N ALA A 3 22.02 8.44 -2.47
CA ALA A 3 22.14 8.79 -1.07
C ALA A 3 21.86 7.53 -0.25
N ASN A 4 22.85 7.07 0.53
CA ASN A 4 22.55 6.26 1.70
C ASN A 4 21.60 7.11 2.55
N MET A 5 20.32 6.73 2.57
CA MET A 5 19.34 7.43 3.38
C MET A 5 19.56 7.03 4.84
N ASP A 6 20.31 7.85 5.57
CA ASP A 6 20.47 7.71 7.01
C ASP A 6 19.11 7.85 7.71
N GLY A 7 18.96 7.24 8.89
CA GLY A 7 17.70 7.20 9.65
C GLY A 7 16.97 8.56 9.77
N PRO A 8 17.65 9.66 10.12
CA PRO A 8 17.01 10.98 10.24
C PRO A 8 16.45 11.53 8.93
N GLU A 9 17.15 11.32 7.81
CA GLU A 9 16.70 11.77 6.50
C GLU A 9 15.50 10.94 6.02
N THR A 10 15.49 9.64 6.35
CA THR A 10 14.32 8.77 6.13
C THR A 10 13.09 9.30 6.87
N VAL A 11 13.23 9.65 8.16
CA VAL A 11 12.13 10.22 8.94
C VAL A 11 11.64 11.54 8.32
N ARG A 12 12.55 12.41 7.88
CA ARG A 12 12.20 13.68 7.22
C ARG A 12 11.41 13.47 5.92
N LEU A 13 11.83 12.52 5.09
CA LEU A 13 11.19 12.22 3.80
C LEU A 13 9.86 11.47 3.97
N PHE A 14 9.78 10.58 4.96
CA PHE A 14 8.56 9.87 5.32
C PHE A 14 7.51 10.86 5.86
N GLY A 15 7.93 11.75 6.76
CA GLY A 15 7.10 12.79 7.35
C GLY A 15 5.82 12.20 7.96
N GLY A 16 4.67 12.71 7.52
CA GLY A 16 3.34 12.22 7.91
C GLY A 16 2.69 11.27 6.90
N LYS A 17 3.43 10.78 5.90
CA LYS A 17 2.89 9.80 4.94
C LYS A 17 2.93 8.40 5.55
N LYS A 18 2.09 7.50 5.05
CA LYS A 18 2.05 6.10 5.50
C LYS A 18 2.85 5.13 4.63
N ILE A 19 3.20 5.53 3.41
CA ILE A 19 3.92 4.71 2.44
C ILE A 19 5.06 5.54 1.83
N MET A 20 6.24 4.95 1.74
CA MET A 20 7.39 5.49 1.02
C MET A 20 7.97 4.43 0.08
N LEU A 21 8.06 4.77 -1.21
CA LEU A 21 8.73 3.95 -2.22
C LEU A 21 10.18 4.40 -2.37
N GLN A 22 11.12 3.47 -2.22
CA GLN A 22 12.54 3.71 -2.38
C GLN A 22 13.10 2.90 -3.54
N LYS A 23 14.13 3.48 -4.20
CA LYS A 23 14.80 2.82 -5.33
C LYS A 23 15.50 1.52 -4.91
N TRP A 24 15.90 1.42 -3.63
CA TRP A 24 16.48 0.27 -2.92
C TRP A 24 16.32 0.54 -1.41
N PRO A 25 15.95 -0.44 -0.55
CA PRO A 25 15.64 -1.86 -0.82
C PRO A 25 14.18 -2.17 -1.19
N GLY A 26 13.29 -1.18 -1.31
CA GLY A 26 11.89 -1.44 -1.70
C GLY A 26 10.92 -0.42 -1.15
N MET A 27 9.93 -0.87 -0.39
CA MET A 27 8.91 -0.01 0.23
C MET A 27 9.02 -0.02 1.75
N PHE A 28 8.65 1.10 2.36
CA PHE A 28 8.37 1.21 3.78
C PHE A 28 6.91 1.60 3.99
N VAL A 29 6.24 0.92 4.92
CA VAL A 29 4.84 1.16 5.29
C VAL A 29 4.75 1.29 6.80
N ALA A 30 3.99 2.28 7.26
CA ALA A 30 3.69 2.51 8.66
C ALA A 30 2.20 2.78 8.84
N GLY A 31 1.67 2.34 9.98
CA GLY A 31 0.26 2.43 10.34
C GLY A 31 0.10 2.22 11.84
N GLU A 32 -1.11 2.45 12.34
CA GLU A 32 -1.49 2.36 13.75
C GLU A 32 -1.67 0.90 14.21
N SER A 33 -1.85 -0.02 13.26
CA SER A 33 -2.00 -1.45 13.51
C SER A 33 -1.26 -2.29 12.46
N LEU A 34 -1.00 -3.56 12.77
CA LEU A 34 -0.48 -4.53 11.79
C LEU A 34 -1.44 -4.69 10.61
N GLY A 35 -2.75 -4.62 10.85
CA GLY A 35 -3.77 -4.75 9.81
C GLY A 35 -3.68 -3.62 8.80
N GLU A 36 -3.56 -2.38 9.28
CA GLU A 36 -3.38 -1.20 8.43
C GLU A 36 -2.08 -1.32 7.61
N CYS A 37 -0.96 -1.61 8.27
CA CYS A 37 0.33 -1.80 7.60
C CYS A 37 0.24 -2.84 6.49
N PHE A 38 -0.35 -4.00 6.79
CA PHE A 38 -0.54 -5.07 5.82
C PHE A 38 -1.42 -4.61 4.65
N TYR A 39 -2.51 -3.91 4.94
CA TYR A 39 -3.43 -3.50 3.90
C TYR A 39 -2.84 -2.44 2.96
N LEU A 40 -2.13 -1.47 3.52
CA LEU A 40 -1.41 -0.46 2.76
C LEU A 40 -0.31 -1.09 1.89
N ALA A 41 0.47 -2.03 2.46
CA ALA A 41 1.49 -2.77 1.72
C ALA A 41 0.90 -3.59 0.56
N LEU A 42 -0.20 -4.30 0.80
CA LEU A 42 -0.90 -5.07 -0.23
C LEU A 42 -1.48 -4.17 -1.33
N SER A 43 -2.01 -3.01 -0.95
CA SER A 43 -2.63 -2.06 -1.88
C SER A 43 -1.60 -1.44 -2.81
N ILE A 44 -0.46 -0.99 -2.27
CA ILE A 44 0.61 -0.40 -3.10
C ILE A 44 1.28 -1.45 -4.00
N ASP A 45 1.48 -2.68 -3.51
CA ASP A 45 2.00 -3.79 -4.32
C ASP A 45 1.09 -4.06 -5.54
N ARG A 46 -0.21 -4.19 -5.30
CA ARG A 46 -1.21 -4.37 -6.37
C ARG A 46 -1.24 -3.19 -7.35
N ALA A 47 -1.17 -1.97 -6.85
CA ALA A 47 -1.13 -0.77 -7.69
C ALA A 47 0.12 -0.76 -8.59
N CYS A 48 1.30 -1.09 -8.04
CA CYS A 48 2.53 -1.20 -8.82
C CYS A 48 2.47 -2.30 -9.86
N HIS A 49 1.88 -3.45 -9.53
CA HIS A 49 1.66 -4.55 -10.48
C HIS A 49 0.70 -4.14 -11.62
N ALA A 50 -0.43 -3.50 -11.30
CA ALA A 50 -1.38 -3.01 -12.28
C ALA A 50 -0.76 -1.94 -13.19
N GLN A 51 -0.02 -0.99 -12.62
CA GLN A 51 0.70 0.04 -13.38
C GLN A 51 1.71 -0.59 -14.33
N ARG A 52 2.51 -1.56 -13.86
CA ARG A 52 3.46 -2.28 -14.73
C ARG A 52 2.76 -3.01 -15.86
N ALA A 53 1.71 -3.75 -15.56
CA ALA A 53 0.94 -4.49 -16.58
C ALA A 53 0.35 -3.55 -17.64
N LEU A 54 -0.18 -2.39 -17.22
CA LEU A 54 -0.69 -1.37 -18.13
C LEU A 54 0.42 -0.80 -19.03
N LEU A 55 1.54 -0.40 -18.44
CA LEU A 55 2.66 0.20 -19.19
C LEU A 55 3.31 -0.79 -20.15
N GLN A 56 3.35 -2.08 -19.81
CA GLN A 56 3.86 -3.15 -20.68
C GLN A 56 3.03 -3.35 -21.95
N THR A 57 1.79 -2.88 -21.99
CA THR A 57 0.96 -3.00 -23.21
C THR A 57 1.49 -2.14 -24.36
N GLY A 58 2.25 -1.07 -24.08
CA GLY A 58 2.71 -0.09 -25.07
C GLY A 58 1.58 0.69 -25.76
N ARG A 59 0.34 0.56 -25.29
CA ARG A 59 -0.83 1.24 -25.87
C ARG A 59 -1.08 2.58 -25.18
N PRO A 60 -1.70 3.56 -25.87
CA PRO A 60 -2.23 4.74 -25.20
C PRO A 60 -3.18 4.33 -24.08
N TYR A 61 -3.07 5.00 -22.93
CA TYR A 61 -3.95 4.81 -21.78
C TYR A 61 -4.43 6.15 -21.25
N HIS A 62 -5.60 6.13 -20.61
CA HIS A 62 -6.13 7.30 -19.92
C HIS A 62 -5.53 7.39 -18.53
N SER A 63 -4.82 8.49 -18.23
CA SER A 63 -4.42 8.81 -16.87
C SER A 63 -5.51 9.64 -16.22
N PRO A 64 -5.99 9.30 -15.01
CA PRO A 64 -6.96 10.13 -14.31
C PRO A 64 -6.34 11.49 -13.97
N THR A 65 -7.18 12.51 -13.97
CA THR A 65 -6.84 13.85 -13.53
C THR A 65 -6.66 13.91 -12.01
N GLY A 66 -5.95 14.92 -11.51
CA GLY A 66 -5.79 15.11 -10.06
C GLY A 66 -7.12 15.26 -9.32
N GLU A 67 -8.11 15.88 -9.95
CA GLU A 67 -9.46 16.04 -9.38
C GLU A 67 -10.18 14.69 -9.25
N GLU A 68 -10.11 13.85 -10.29
CA GLU A 68 -10.70 12.50 -10.25
C GLU A 68 -10.06 11.64 -9.17
N VAL A 69 -8.73 11.66 -9.07
CA VAL A 69 -7.99 10.94 -8.02
C VAL A 69 -8.41 11.43 -6.63
N ALA A 70 -8.51 12.74 -6.42
CA ALA A 70 -8.92 13.31 -5.13
C ALA A 70 -10.37 12.97 -4.77
N ARG A 71 -11.27 12.91 -5.76
CA ARG A 71 -12.67 12.52 -5.57
C ARG A 71 -12.78 11.04 -5.21
N TRP A 72 -12.13 10.15 -5.95
CA TRP A 72 -12.17 8.72 -5.69
C TRP A 72 -11.47 8.33 -4.38
N SER A 73 -10.37 9.01 -4.04
CA SER A 73 -9.67 8.78 -2.77
C SER A 73 -10.56 9.14 -1.58
N ARG A 74 -11.27 10.28 -1.63
CA ARG A 74 -12.23 10.66 -0.59
C ARG A 74 -13.39 9.68 -0.51
N ALA A 75 -14.01 9.36 -1.65
CA ALA A 75 -15.10 8.39 -1.69
C ALA A 75 -14.70 7.03 -1.09
N TYR A 76 -13.46 6.60 -1.31
CA TYR A 76 -12.95 5.34 -0.75
C TYR A 76 -12.74 5.41 0.77
N VAL A 77 -12.20 6.52 1.28
CA VAL A 77 -11.98 6.74 2.71
C VAL A 77 -13.30 6.87 3.46
N ASP A 78 -14.28 7.54 2.86
CA ASP A 78 -15.58 7.81 3.48
C ASP A 78 -16.57 6.64 3.35
N ASP A 79 -16.24 5.59 2.58
CA ASP A 79 -17.10 4.43 2.35
C ASP A 79 -17.20 3.56 3.62
N PRO A 80 -18.39 3.42 4.25
CA PRO A 80 -18.56 2.64 5.48
C PRO A 80 -18.32 1.13 5.31
N PHE A 81 -18.42 0.62 4.07
CA PHE A 81 -18.15 -0.78 3.76
C PHE A 81 -16.65 -1.05 3.66
N TYR A 82 -15.88 -0.13 3.09
CA TYR A 82 -14.44 -0.27 2.97
C TYR A 82 -13.67 0.23 4.20
N GLY A 83 -14.23 1.16 4.99
CA GLY A 83 -13.61 1.65 6.23
C GLY A 83 -12.28 2.39 6.01
N GLY A 84 -11.99 2.79 4.77
CA GLY A 84 -10.69 3.30 4.38
C GLY A 84 -9.59 2.23 4.35
N TYR A 85 -8.39 2.58 4.79
CA TYR A 85 -7.19 1.74 4.69
C TYR A 85 -6.78 1.09 6.03
N ASP A 86 -7.70 0.93 6.98
CA ASP A 86 -7.42 0.45 8.35
C ASP A 86 -7.06 -1.05 8.46
N GLY A 87 -7.40 -1.84 7.44
CA GLY A 87 -7.12 -3.26 7.36
C GLY A 87 -8.01 -4.17 8.23
N GLU A 88 -9.04 -3.65 8.91
CA GLU A 88 -9.86 -4.39 9.88
C GLU A 88 -10.51 -5.66 9.28
N ARG A 89 -10.90 -5.60 8.00
CA ARG A 89 -11.57 -6.71 7.30
C ARG A 89 -10.60 -7.67 6.61
N ILE A 90 -9.59 -7.11 5.95
CA ILE A 90 -8.67 -7.91 5.13
C ILE A 90 -7.70 -8.69 6.00
N TRP A 91 -7.23 -8.11 7.11
CA TRP A 91 -6.21 -8.73 7.94
C TRP A 91 -6.67 -10.06 8.56
N PRO A 92 -7.82 -10.15 9.26
CA PRO A 92 -8.30 -11.42 9.78
C PRO A 92 -8.58 -12.45 8.68
N SER A 93 -9.01 -11.99 7.50
CA SER A 93 -9.24 -12.86 6.35
C SER A 93 -7.95 -13.49 5.82
N MET A 94 -6.87 -12.72 5.80
CA MET A 94 -5.55 -13.19 5.39
C MET A 94 -4.92 -14.11 6.44
N VAL A 95 -5.05 -13.80 7.73
CA VAL A 95 -4.61 -14.70 8.81
C VAL A 95 -5.29 -16.06 8.69
N ARG A 96 -6.64 -16.09 8.58
CA ARG A 96 -7.39 -17.34 8.35
C ARG A 96 -6.94 -18.11 7.11
N LYS A 97 -6.50 -17.40 6.06
CA LYS A 97 -5.96 -18.04 4.86
C LYS A 97 -4.61 -18.68 5.14
N VAL A 98 -3.72 -17.97 5.83
CA VAL A 98 -2.39 -18.47 6.18
C VAL A 98 -2.50 -19.67 7.11
N GLU A 99 -3.33 -19.62 8.15
CA GLU A 99 -3.53 -20.74 9.09
C GLU A 99 -4.01 -22.02 8.40
N ARG A 100 -4.82 -21.90 7.33
CA ARG A 100 -5.24 -23.06 6.53
C ARG A 100 -4.11 -23.62 5.66
N LEU A 101 -3.18 -22.78 5.22
CA LEU A 101 -2.08 -23.16 4.32
C LEU A 101 -0.84 -23.62 5.09
N GLN A 102 -0.58 -23.03 6.25
CA GLN A 102 0.57 -23.22 7.13
C GLN A 102 0.03 -23.26 8.58
N PRO A 103 -0.41 -24.44 9.06
CA PRO A 103 -1.01 -24.58 10.39
C PRO A 103 -0.09 -24.22 11.56
N ASP A 104 1.22 -24.17 11.32
CA ASP A 104 2.27 -23.81 12.26
C ASP A 104 2.57 -22.30 12.31
N PHE A 105 1.90 -21.47 11.51
CA PHE A 105 2.12 -20.02 11.46
C PHE A 105 1.89 -19.30 12.81
N ALA A 106 1.02 -19.84 13.65
CA ALA A 106 0.68 -19.25 14.95
C ALA A 106 1.57 -19.75 16.12
N LEU A 107 2.56 -20.60 15.85
CA LEU A 107 3.48 -21.17 16.85
C LEU A 107 4.64 -20.21 17.20
#